data_AF-A0A1X0HVF9-F1
#
_entry.id   AF-A0A1X0HVF9-F1
#
_cell.length_a   1.000
_cell.length_b   1.000
_cell.length_c   1.000
_cell.angle_alpha   90.00
_cell.angle_beta   90.00
_cell.angle_gamma   90.00
#
_symmetry.space_group_name_H-M   'P 1'
#
loop_
_entity.id
_entity.type
_entity.pdbx_description
1 polymer ?
#
loop_
_entity_poly.entity_id
_entity_poly.type
_entity_poly.pdbx_seq_one_letter_code
_entity_poly.pdbx_strand_id
1 'polypeptide(L)'
;MPLDDSICRFALLEEEQLIVPDTREDPRFRCNPLVTKDAGLRFYAGALLKTRDGVPLGTLCVLDDKPRPQGLSEQEQFVLATLAHQ
;
A
#
# COMPACT_ATOMS: atom_id res chain seq x y z
N MET A 1 12.73 -6.26 -9.07
CA MET A 1 12.27 -6.08 -7.68
C MET A 1 11.92 -7.46 -7.14
N PRO A 2 12.74 -8.02 -6.24
CA PRO A 2 12.39 -9.22 -5.47
C PRO A 2 11.08 -9.03 -4.68
N LEU A 3 10.36 -10.13 -4.41
CA LEU A 3 9.13 -10.09 -3.62
C LEU A 3 9.38 -9.58 -2.19
N ASP A 4 10.54 -9.90 -1.62
CA ASP A 4 10.93 -9.48 -0.27
C ASP A 4 11.09 -7.96 -0.13
N ASP A 5 11.36 -7.26 -1.24
CA ASP A 5 11.45 -5.80 -1.26
C ASP A 5 10.09 -5.12 -1.50
N SER A 6 9.04 -5.89 -1.81
CA SER A 6 7.72 -5.33 -2.15
C SER A 6 6.95 -4.87 -0.91
N ILE A 7 6.52 -3.61 -0.91
CA ILE A 7 5.62 -3.06 0.11
C ILE A 7 4.24 -3.73 0.07
N CYS A 8 3.80 -4.18 -1.11
CA CYS A 8 2.52 -4.86 -1.28
C CYS A 8 2.40 -6.16 -0.48
N ARG A 9 3.54 -6.82 -0.18
CA ARG A 9 3.54 -8.01 0.67
C ARG A 9 3.05 -7.70 2.09
N PHE A 10 3.34 -6.51 2.61
CA PHE A 10 2.88 -6.11 3.94
C PHE A 10 1.38 -5.86 3.96
N ALA A 11 0.83 -5.32 2.88
CA ALA A 11 -0.61 -5.15 2.73
C ALA A 11 -1.37 -6.49 2.65
N LEU A 12 -0.71 -7.59 2.27
CA LEU A 12 -1.30 -8.94 2.34
C LEU A 12 -1.49 -9.47 3.77
N LEU A 13 -0.78 -8.89 4.74
CA LEU A 13 -0.88 -9.27 6.16
C LEU A 13 -1.96 -8.47 6.90
N GLU A 14 -2.52 -7.43 6.29
CA GLU A 14 -3.60 -6.62 6.84
C GLU A 14 -4.98 -7.22 6.48
N GLU A 15 -6.06 -6.79 7.14
CA GLU A 15 -7.38 -7.40 6.93
C GLU A 15 -8.05 -6.97 5.62
N GLU A 16 -7.94 -5.68 5.25
CA GLU A 16 -8.62 -5.12 4.08
C GLU A 16 -7.78 -4.10 3.31
N GLN A 17 -7.12 -3.17 4.01
CA GLN A 17 -6.33 -2.11 3.42
C GLN A 17 -5.11 -1.76 4.27
N LEU A 18 -4.09 -1.22 3.62
CA LEU A 18 -2.90 -0.64 4.25
C LEU A 18 -2.69 0.77 3.70
N ILE A 19 -2.71 1.78 4.58
CA ILE A 19 -2.44 3.17 4.21
C ILE A 19 -1.23 3.65 5.01
N VAL A 20 -0.22 4.15 4.29
CA VAL A 20 1.04 4.64 4.82
C VAL A 20 1.25 6.07 4.31
N PRO A 21 0.93 7.10 5.14
CA PRO A 21 1.07 8.51 4.80
C PRO A 21 2.49 8.94 4.39
N ASP A 22 3.50 8.43 5.10
CA ASP A 22 4.92 8.59 4.79
C ASP A 22 5.68 7.30 5.15
N THR A 23 6.20 6.58 4.15
CA THR A 23 6.91 5.31 4.31
C THR A 23 8.27 5.48 4.99
N ARG A 24 8.80 6.71 5.13
CA ARG A 24 10.04 6.97 5.88
C ARG A 24 9.80 6.98 7.40
N GLU A 25 8.59 7.30 7.82
CA GLU A 25 8.20 7.34 9.22
C GLU A 25 7.71 5.98 9.71
N ASP A 26 7.30 5.10 8.80
CA ASP A 26 6.84 3.76 9.13
C ASP A 26 8.03 2.81 9.40
N PRO A 27 8.16 2.24 10.62
CA PRO A 27 9.25 1.34 10.96
C PRO A 27 9.35 0.10 10.07
N ARG A 28 8.24 -0.33 9.45
CA ARG A 28 8.18 -1.47 8.53
C ARG A 28 8.87 -1.17 7.20
N PHE A 29 8.88 0.10 6.78
CA PHE A 29 9.27 0.50 5.42
C PHE A 29 10.48 1.44 5.36
N ARG A 30 10.84 2.13 6.45
CA ARG A 30 11.90 3.15 6.45
C ARG A 30 13.28 2.67 5.99
N CYS A 31 13.56 1.38 6.13
CA CYS A 31 14.81 0.75 5.68
C CYS A 31 14.69 0.06 4.31
N ASN A 32 13.51 0.08 3.68
CA ASN A 32 13.27 -0.57 2.41
C ASN A 32 13.99 0.19 1.27
N PRO A 33 14.70 -0.48 0.35
CA PRO A 33 15.41 0.16 -0.77
C PRO A 33 14.52 1.05 -1.66
N LEU A 34 13.22 0.74 -1.77
CA LEU A 34 12.25 1.55 -2.50
C LEU A 34 11.99 2.90 -1.82
N VAL A 35 12.19 2.98 -0.51
CA VAL A 35 12.01 4.19 0.30
C VAL A 35 13.31 4.98 0.41
N THR A 36 14.46 4.31 0.59
CA THR A 36 15.73 4.99 0.91
C THR A 36 16.42 5.64 -0.30
N LYS A 37 15.99 5.36 -1.54
CA LYS A 37 16.50 6.04 -2.74
C LYS A 37 16.07 7.51 -2.82
N ASP A 38 16.81 8.33 -3.56
CA ASP A 38 16.60 9.80 -3.68
C ASP A 38 15.16 10.14 -4.14
N ALA A 39 14.65 9.45 -5.16
CA ALA A 39 13.25 9.51 -5.61
C ALA A 39 12.45 8.30 -5.10
N GLY A 40 12.54 8.06 -3.79
CA GLY A 40 11.92 6.91 -3.12
C GLY A 40 10.41 7.03 -2.99
N LEU A 41 9.75 5.90 -2.79
CA LEU A 41 8.35 5.87 -2.40
C LEU A 41 8.19 6.65 -1.09
N ARG A 42 7.14 7.47 -1.02
CA ARG A 42 6.78 8.21 0.19
C ARG A 42 5.38 7.85 0.63
N PHE A 43 4.43 7.70 -0.28
CA PHE A 43 3.08 7.32 0.08
C PHE A 43 2.72 5.96 -0.51
N TYR A 44 2.03 5.16 0.29
CA TYR A 44 1.46 3.89 -0.15
C TYR A 44 0.03 3.77 0.36
N ALA A 45 -0.91 3.42 -0.51
CA ALA A 45 -2.21 2.89 -0.12
C ALA A 45 -2.49 1.63 -0.92
N GLY A 46 -2.80 0.52 -0.25
CA GLY A 46 -3.09 -0.76 -0.88
C GLY A 46 -4.40 -1.34 -0.36
N ALA A 47 -5.20 -1.90 -1.24
CA ALA A 47 -6.36 -2.72 -0.91
C ALA A 47 -6.16 -4.14 -1.41
N LEU A 48 -6.57 -5.12 -0.60
CA LEU A 48 -6.45 -6.54 -0.93
C LEU A 48 -7.31 -6.92 -2.14
N LEU A 49 -6.69 -7.59 -3.10
CA LEU A 49 -7.39 -8.31 -4.16
C LEU A 49 -7.71 -9.71 -3.63
N LYS A 50 -9.00 -10.05 -3.54
CA LYS A 50 -9.45 -11.35 -3.04
C LYS A 50 -10.25 -12.09 -4.11
N THR A 51 -10.15 -13.42 -4.14
CA THR A 51 -11.13 -14.24 -4.86
C THR A 51 -12.51 -14.10 -4.20
N ARG A 52 -13.56 -14.57 -4.89
CA ARG A 52 -14.91 -14.68 -4.30
C ARG A 52 -14.94 -15.51 -3.02
N ASP A 53 -14.02 -16.45 -2.88
CA ASP A 53 -13.87 -17.32 -1.71
C ASP A 53 -12.95 -16.71 -0.62
N GLY A 54 -12.54 -15.44 -0.78
CA GLY A 54 -11.76 -14.70 0.21
C GLY A 54 -10.25 -14.95 0.16
N VAL A 55 -9.74 -15.66 -0.87
CA VAL A 55 -8.31 -15.95 -0.98
C VAL A 55 -7.55 -14.70 -1.45
N PRO A 56 -6.54 -14.21 -0.70
CA PRO A 56 -5.76 -13.04 -1.10
C PRO A 56 -4.85 -13.38 -2.29
N LEU A 57 -4.99 -12.64 -3.39
CA LEU A 57 -4.21 -12.80 -4.62
C LEU A 57 -3.09 -11.77 -4.75
N GLY A 58 -3.24 -10.61 -4.11
CA GLY A 58 -2.38 -9.46 -4.30
C GLY A 58 -3.01 -8.20 -3.73
N THR A 59 -2.56 -7.04 -4.21
CA THR A 59 -3.13 -5.75 -3.83
C THR A 59 -3.27 -4.81 -5.02
N LEU A 60 -4.36 -4.06 -5.08
CA LEU A 60 -4.46 -2.84 -5.88
C LEU A 60 -3.89 -1.69 -5.05
N CYS A 61 -2.93 -0.94 -5.59
CA CYS A 61 -2.25 0.09 -4.81
C CYS A 61 -2.08 1.42 -5.55
N VAL A 62 -2.10 2.50 -4.75
CA VAL A 62 -1.73 3.86 -5.12
C VAL A 62 -0.37 4.17 -4.50
N LEU A 63 0.54 4.68 -5.31
CA LEU A 63 1.92 4.99 -4.95
C LEU A 63 2.20 6.47 -5.26
N ASP A 64 2.95 7.14 -4.40
CA ASP A 64 3.37 8.53 -4.62
C ASP A 64 4.82 8.74 -4.13
N ASP A 65 5.55 9.62 -4.80
CA ASP A 65 6.90 10.06 -4.41
C ASP A 65 6.85 11.26 -3.44
N LYS A 66 5.66 11.72 -3.08
CA LYS A 66 5.40 12.72 -2.04
C LYS A 66 4.57 12.13 -0.90
N PRO A 67 4.86 12.50 0.36
CA PRO A 67 4.04 12.08 1.49
C PRO A 67 2.65 12.70 1.39
N ARG A 68 1.65 12.00 1.92
CA ARG A 68 0.28 12.49 2.04
C ARG A 68 -0.12 12.48 3.51
N PRO A 69 0.12 13.57 4.28
CA PRO A 69 -0.11 13.58 5.73
C PRO A 69 -1.54 13.26 6.14
N GLN A 70 -2.52 13.62 5.30
CA GLN A 70 -3.95 13.33 5.52
C GLN A 70 -4.35 11.92 5.04
N GLY A 71 -3.43 11.16 4.44
CA GLY A 71 -3.72 9.85 3.85
C GLY A 71 -4.68 9.95 2.67
N LEU A 72 -5.62 9.00 2.61
CA LEU A 72 -6.76 9.03 1.70
C LEU A 72 -8.00 9.53 2.44
N SER A 73 -8.81 10.36 1.78
CA SER A 73 -10.18 10.64 2.23
C SER A 73 -11.03 9.36 2.27
N GLU A 74 -12.13 9.37 3.04
CA GLU A 74 -13.05 8.24 3.11
C GLU A 74 -13.57 7.82 1.73
N GLN A 75 -13.83 8.80 0.86
CA GLN A 75 -14.27 8.55 -0.52
C GLN A 75 -13.18 7.84 -1.34
N GLU A 76 -11.92 8.26 -1.22
CA GLU A 76 -10.80 7.61 -1.92
C GLU A 76 -10.55 6.19 -1.40
N GLN A 77 -10.67 5.97 -0.09
CA GLN A 77 -10.57 4.63 0.51
C GLN A 77 -11.68 3.70 0.01
N PHE A 78 -12.92 4.20 -0.06
CA PHE A 78 -14.06 3.46 -0.59
C PHE A 78 -13.88 3.10 -2.06
N VAL A 79 -13.43 4.06 -2.89
CA VAL A 79 -13.18 3.81 -4.31
C VAL A 79 -12.06 2.78 -4.49
N LEU A 80 -10.96 2.90 -3.74
CA LEU A 80 -9.87 1.93 -3.77
C LEU A 80 -10.34 0.53 -3.39
N ALA A 81 -11.15 0.40 -2.33
CA ALA A 81 -11.76 -0.87 -1.92
C ALA A 81 -12.65 -1.45 -3.03
N THR A 82 -13.50 -0.61 -3.62
CA THR A 82 -14.45 -1.03 -4.64
C THR A 82 -13.71 -1.57 -5.86
N LEU A 83 -12.71 -0.83 -6.36
CA LEU A 83 -11.90 -1.25 -7.51
C LEU A 83 -11.12 -2.54 -7.25
N ALA A 84 -10.74 -2.82 -6.00
CA ALA A 84 -10.05 -4.06 -5.64
C ALA A 84 -10.95 -5.31 -5.66
N HIS A 85 -12.28 -5.13 -5.66
CA HIS A 85 -13.27 -6.21 -5.62
C HIS A 85 -14.17 -6.28 -6.87
N GLN A 86 -13.82 -5.58 -7.95
CA GLN A 86 -14.54 -5.64 -9.23
C GLN A 86 -14.36 -6.97 -9.96
#